data_AF-A0A2D4MIK7-F1
#
_entry.id   AF-A0A2D4MIK7-F1
#
_cell.length_a   1.000
_cell.length_b   1.000
_cell.length_c   1.000
_cell.angle_alpha   90.00
_cell.angle_beta   90.00
_cell.angle_gamma   90.00
#
_symmetry.space_group_name_H-M   'P 1'
#
loop_
_entity.id
_entity.type
_entity.pdbx_description
1 polymer ?
#
loop_
_entity_poly.entity_id
_entity_poly.type
_entity_poly.pdbx_seq_one_letter_code
_entity_poly.pdbx_strand_id
1 'polypeptide(L)'
;SLDVVVTPAVSSEAYVDGILFCLGVFLSFYVLTVLIACWENWQRQKRRQRQLQFLSAGDPPCSDGDVRGNAQEPPDSFQGHPPLGSQSYGSFDTGSAASSENVTDSLLSTEASSNYAGQDMCQQRQRHWAAFAMDRSLENMVGRPRLDSLSSVEEDDYDTLADIESDKNVIRTKKFLCVADLARKDKRVLRKKYQIYFWNIATIAVFYALPVIQLVITYQTVVNVTGNQDICYYNFLCAHPLSNLSAFNNILSNLGYVLLGLLFLLIILQREIGYNRALMRNDFQAVECGIPKHFGLFYAMGTALMMEGLLSACYHVCPNYTNFQFDTSFMYMIAGLCMLKLYQKRHPDINASAYSAYACLAAIIFFSVVGVVFGKGNMAFWIVFSVIHILATLLLSTQLYYMGRWKLDSGTWRRIFHMLYTDCIRQCSGPMYMDRMVLLVMGNLINWSLAAYGLIMRPNDFASYLLAIGICNLLLYFAFYIIMKLRSGERLLPVSLLCIVFTSVVWGSALFFFFQGLSTWQKTPAESREHNRGCVLLGFFDDHDVWHFLSSIAMFGSFLVLLTLDDDLDCVQRDKIYVF
;
A
#
# COMPACT_ATOMS: atom_id res chain seq x y z
N SER A 1 -55.22 36.83 -9.93
CA SER A 1 -53.93 36.56 -9.28
C SER A 1 -53.69 35.07 -9.35
N LEU A 2 -52.54 34.63 -9.85
CA LEU A 2 -52.15 33.22 -9.72
C LEU A 2 -51.66 33.05 -8.26
N ASP A 3 -52.33 32.21 -7.49
CA ASP A 3 -51.90 31.89 -6.13
C ASP A 3 -50.84 30.79 -6.23
N VAL A 4 -49.57 31.17 -6.17
CA VAL A 4 -48.44 30.23 -6.25
C VAL A 4 -48.07 29.83 -4.83
N VAL A 5 -48.51 28.64 -4.43
CA VAL A 5 -48.12 28.03 -3.15
C VAL A 5 -46.77 27.34 -3.32
N VAL A 6 -45.71 27.92 -2.74
CA VAL A 6 -44.39 27.29 -2.67
C VAL A 6 -44.39 26.32 -1.49
N THR A 7 -44.35 25.03 -1.79
CA THR A 7 -44.17 23.97 -0.79
C THR A 7 -42.74 23.44 -0.85
N PRO A 8 -42.14 23.06 0.29
CA PRO A 8 -40.86 22.38 0.27
C PRO A 8 -41.00 21.06 -0.50
N ALA A 9 -40.08 20.81 -1.43
CA ALA A 9 -40.09 19.63 -2.27
C ALA A 9 -39.84 18.32 -1.49
N VAL A 10 -39.36 18.41 -0.25
CA VAL A 10 -38.97 17.28 0.60
C VAL A 10 -39.41 17.54 2.04
N SER A 11 -39.92 16.51 2.72
CA SER A 11 -40.28 16.59 4.14
C SER A 11 -39.05 16.63 5.04
N SER A 12 -39.16 17.25 6.21
CA SER A 12 -38.10 17.20 7.22
C SER A 12 -37.77 15.77 7.68
N GLU A 13 -38.75 14.87 7.60
CA GLU A 13 -38.58 13.45 7.91
C GLU A 13 -37.58 12.77 6.96
N ALA A 14 -37.66 13.04 5.65
CA ALA A 14 -36.75 12.44 4.68
C ALA A 14 -35.28 12.86 4.90
N TYR A 15 -35.03 14.09 5.35
CA TYR A 15 -33.69 14.53 5.75
C TYR A 15 -33.17 13.76 6.97
N VAL A 16 -34.02 13.57 7.99
CA VAL A 16 -33.66 12.84 9.20
C VAL A 16 -33.39 11.37 8.86
N ASP A 17 -34.27 10.75 8.07
CA ASP A 17 -34.12 9.36 7.63
C ASP A 17 -32.86 9.16 6.79
N GLY A 18 -32.57 10.08 5.85
CA GLY A 18 -31.35 10.05 5.05
C GLY A 18 -30.08 10.14 5.90
N ILE A 19 -30.05 11.06 6.87
CA ILE A 19 -28.90 11.23 7.79
C ILE A 19 -28.73 10.01 8.69
N LEU A 20 -29.81 9.53 9.31
CA LEU A 20 -29.79 8.35 10.18
C LEU A 20 -29.38 7.10 9.42
N PHE A 21 -29.87 6.92 8.20
CA PHE A 21 -29.48 5.80 7.34
C PHE A 21 -27.99 5.85 7.02
N CYS A 22 -27.49 7.00 6.52
CA CYS A 22 -26.08 7.17 6.18
C CYS A 22 -25.17 6.92 7.39
N LEU A 23 -25.45 7.59 8.52
CA LEU A 23 -24.66 7.40 9.75
C LEU A 23 -24.78 5.97 10.29
N GLY A 24 -25.97 5.38 10.26
CA GLY A 24 -26.22 4.01 10.70
C GLY A 24 -25.39 2.99 9.92
N VAL A 25 -25.37 3.12 8.58
CA VAL A 25 -24.56 2.25 7.70
C VAL A 25 -23.09 2.36 8.05
N PHE A 26 -22.50 3.56 8.10
CA PHE A 26 -21.05 3.70 8.28
C PHE A 26 -20.59 3.50 9.73
N LEU A 27 -21.36 3.94 10.73
CA LEU A 27 -21.04 3.70 12.14
C LEU A 27 -21.16 2.21 12.52
N SER A 28 -21.94 1.41 11.77
CA SER A 28 -21.97 -0.04 11.97
C SER A 28 -20.58 -0.69 11.79
N PHE A 29 -19.74 -0.18 10.88
CA PHE A 29 -18.37 -0.66 10.69
C PHE A 29 -17.47 -0.35 11.89
N TYR A 30 -17.66 0.79 12.55
CA TYR A 30 -16.96 1.15 13.76
C TYR A 30 -17.33 0.20 14.91
N VAL A 31 -18.64 -0.02 15.10
CA VAL A 31 -19.14 -0.96 16.11
C VAL A 31 -18.60 -2.36 15.84
N LEU A 32 -18.66 -2.84 14.60
CA LEU A 32 -18.12 -4.13 14.21
C LEU A 32 -16.61 -4.24 14.50
N THR A 33 -15.84 -3.21 14.18
CA THR A 33 -14.39 -3.18 14.43
C THR A 33 -14.08 -3.25 15.93
N VAL A 34 -14.82 -2.50 16.76
CA VAL A 34 -14.70 -2.55 18.22
C VAL A 34 -15.08 -3.93 18.76
N LEU A 35 -16.17 -4.53 18.27
CA LEU A 35 -16.60 -5.87 18.66
C LEU A 35 -15.52 -6.92 18.33
N ILE A 36 -14.92 -6.85 17.14
CA ILE A 36 -13.81 -7.73 16.73
C ILE A 36 -12.61 -7.52 17.66
N ALA A 37 -12.22 -6.27 17.93
CA ALA A 37 -11.10 -5.97 18.81
C ALA A 37 -11.33 -6.46 20.26
N CYS A 38 -12.55 -6.28 20.79
CA CYS A 38 -12.96 -6.80 22.09
C CYS A 38 -12.92 -8.33 22.12
N TRP A 39 -13.43 -8.99 21.07
CA TRP A 39 -13.40 -10.44 20.93
C TRP A 39 -11.98 -11.00 20.90
N GLU A 40 -11.08 -10.38 20.13
CA GLU A 40 -9.67 -10.77 20.07
C GLU A 40 -8.98 -10.59 21.42
N ASN A 41 -9.21 -9.48 22.11
CA ASN A 41 -8.63 -9.22 23.43
C ASN A 41 -9.14 -10.23 24.47
N TRP A 42 -10.44 -10.54 24.46
CA TRP A 42 -11.03 -11.54 25.32
C TRP A 42 -10.45 -12.94 25.05
N GLN A 43 -10.31 -13.34 23.77
CA GLN A 43 -9.65 -14.57 23.37
C GLN A 43 -8.20 -14.65 23.88
N ARG A 44 -7.44 -13.55 23.75
CA ARG A 44 -6.05 -13.47 24.24
C ARG A 44 -5.98 -13.60 25.76
N GLN A 45 -6.88 -12.94 26.50
CA GLN A 45 -6.97 -13.05 27.96
C GLN A 45 -7.30 -14.49 28.38
N LYS A 46 -8.27 -15.13 27.73
CA LYS A 46 -8.65 -16.52 28.00
C LYS A 46 -7.50 -17.50 27.74
N ARG A 47 -6.71 -17.29 26.67
CA ARG A 47 -5.50 -18.09 26.39
C ARG A 47 -4.43 -17.89 27.46
N ARG A 48 -4.19 -16.65 27.90
CA ARG A 48 -3.26 -16.36 29.01
C ARG A 48 -3.70 -17.02 30.32
N GLN A 49 -4.99 -16.93 30.67
CA GLN A 49 -5.53 -17.58 31.86
C GLN A 49 -5.34 -19.10 31.82
N ARG A 50 -5.58 -19.74 30.66
CA ARG A 50 -5.32 -21.18 30.48
C ARG A 50 -3.84 -21.53 30.61
N GLN A 51 -2.94 -20.72 30.06
CA GLN A 51 -1.49 -20.91 30.22
C GLN A 51 -1.05 -20.76 31.68
N LEU A 52 -1.55 -19.75 32.40
CA LEU A 52 -1.26 -19.58 33.84
C LEU A 52 -1.83 -20.74 34.68
N GLN A 53 -3.02 -21.26 34.35
CA GLN A 53 -3.57 -22.43 35.02
C GLN A 53 -2.74 -23.69 34.77
N PHE A 54 -2.20 -23.88 33.56
CA PHE A 54 -1.33 -25.01 33.24
C PHE A 54 0.03 -24.92 33.94
N LEU A 55 0.59 -23.71 34.07
CA LEU A 55 1.81 -23.45 34.83
C LEU A 55 1.60 -23.63 36.34
N SER A 56 0.44 -23.26 36.87
CA SER A 56 0.12 -23.40 38.31
C SER A 56 -0.31 -24.81 38.72
N ALA A 57 -0.64 -25.69 37.77
CA ALA A 57 -0.98 -27.10 38.02
C ALA A 57 0.22 -28.06 37.91
N GLY A 58 1.42 -27.53 37.62
CA GLY A 58 2.66 -28.30 37.43
C GLY A 58 3.54 -28.49 38.67
N ASP A 59 3.20 -27.89 39.81
CA ASP A 59 3.98 -28.02 41.05
C ASP A 59 3.25 -28.94 42.06
N PRO A 60 3.70 -30.19 42.28
CA PRO A 60 3.36 -30.90 43.50
C PRO A 60 4.21 -30.35 44.67
N PRO A 61 3.67 -30.26 45.89
CA PRO A 61 4.43 -29.78 47.04
C PRO A 61 5.47 -30.82 47.44
N CYS A 62 6.75 -30.46 47.35
CA CYS A 62 7.80 -31.20 48.06
C CYS A 62 7.55 -31.06 49.57
N SER A 63 7.14 -32.15 50.22
CA SER A 63 7.21 -32.29 51.67
C SER A 63 8.55 -32.88 52.07
N ASP A 64 9.23 -32.22 53.01
CA ASP A 64 10.42 -32.69 53.71
C ASP A 64 10.17 -34.02 54.44
N GLY A 65 11.14 -34.93 54.40
CA GLY A 65 11.14 -36.13 55.26
C GLY A 65 12.07 -37.27 54.84
N ASP A 66 13.34 -37.16 55.28
CA ASP A 66 14.17 -38.22 55.86
C ASP A 66 14.78 -39.38 54.99
N VAL A 67 16.13 -39.37 54.98
CA VAL A 67 17.11 -40.46 55.12
C VAL A 67 17.03 -41.75 54.26
N ARG A 68 18.21 -42.06 53.68
CA ARG A 68 18.83 -43.36 53.31
C ARG A 68 18.72 -43.84 51.84
N GLY A 69 19.92 -44.05 51.27
CA GLY A 69 20.19 -45.21 50.42
C GLY A 69 20.57 -44.90 48.97
N ASN A 70 21.84 -45.12 48.65
CA ASN A 70 22.28 -45.41 47.28
C ASN A 70 21.44 -46.54 46.69
N ALA A 71 21.00 -46.40 45.43
CA ALA A 71 21.38 -47.28 44.31
C ALA A 71 20.36 -47.18 43.15
N GLN A 72 20.92 -47.30 41.95
CA GLN A 72 20.39 -48.02 40.79
C GLN A 72 19.70 -47.23 39.66
N GLU A 73 20.26 -47.48 38.49
CA GLU A 73 19.99 -47.01 37.12
C GLU A 73 18.56 -47.21 36.60
N PRO A 74 18.20 -46.55 35.47
CA PRO A 74 16.92 -46.72 34.80
C PRO A 74 16.85 -48.02 34.00
N PRO A 75 15.65 -48.59 33.75
CA PRO A 75 15.49 -49.69 32.81
C PRO A 75 15.33 -49.15 31.39
N ASP A 76 16.32 -49.45 30.54
CA ASP A 76 16.10 -49.53 29.10
C ASP A 76 15.23 -50.76 28.78
N SER A 77 14.28 -50.58 27.86
CA SER A 77 13.76 -51.72 27.08
C SER A 77 13.74 -51.41 25.59
N PHE A 78 14.71 -52.04 24.92
CA PHE A 78 14.64 -52.75 23.63
C PHE A 78 14.27 -51.97 22.35
N GLN A 79 14.94 -52.11 21.20
CA GLN A 79 16.20 -52.75 20.79
C GLN A 79 16.38 -52.42 19.29
N GLY A 80 17.62 -52.22 18.82
CA GLY A 80 17.92 -52.07 17.39
C GLY A 80 19.37 -51.68 17.09
N HIS A 81 20.32 -52.56 17.41
CA HIS A 81 21.77 -52.50 17.12
C HIS A 81 22.09 -52.96 15.65
N PRO A 82 23.35 -52.93 15.13
CA PRO A 82 24.63 -52.26 15.51
C PRO A 82 25.47 -51.75 14.27
N PRO A 83 26.83 -51.69 14.23
CA PRO A 83 27.76 -50.73 14.86
C PRO A 83 28.90 -50.19 13.92
N LEU A 84 29.70 -49.22 14.42
CA LEU A 84 31.16 -48.94 14.23
C LEU A 84 31.38 -47.41 14.37
N GLY A 85 32.28 -46.81 15.14
CA GLY A 85 33.38 -47.24 16.01
C GLY A 85 34.28 -46.01 16.29
N SER A 86 34.92 -45.98 17.48
CA SER A 86 36.07 -45.16 17.92
C SER A 86 35.85 -43.64 18.08
N GLN A 87 35.76 -43.13 19.31
CA GLN A 87 36.83 -42.77 20.28
C GLN A 87 37.43 -41.37 20.06
N SER A 88 37.19 -40.50 21.05
CA SER A 88 37.91 -39.25 21.29
C SER A 88 38.97 -39.50 22.37
N TYR A 89 40.15 -38.92 22.19
CA TYR A 89 41.24 -38.89 23.17
C TYR A 89 41.60 -37.42 23.44
N GLY A 90 41.68 -37.03 24.71
CA GLY A 90 42.08 -35.69 25.13
C GLY A 90 43.61 -35.52 25.25
N SER A 91 44.07 -34.29 25.51
CA SER A 91 44.75 -33.92 26.77
C SER A 91 45.65 -32.67 26.69
N PHE A 92 45.81 -32.06 27.89
CA PHE A 92 46.96 -31.37 28.50
C PHE A 92 47.30 -29.88 28.28
N ASP A 93 47.61 -29.30 29.46
CA ASP A 93 47.99 -27.95 29.89
C ASP A 93 49.37 -27.47 29.42
N THR A 94 49.61 -26.14 29.45
CA THR A 94 50.58 -25.41 30.31
C THR A 94 51.12 -24.10 29.70
N GLY A 95 51.34 -23.08 30.54
CA GLY A 95 52.63 -22.35 30.56
C GLY A 95 52.68 -20.86 30.14
N SER A 96 53.00 -19.99 31.10
CA SER A 96 53.16 -18.53 31.05
C SER A 96 54.48 -17.99 30.42
N ALA A 97 54.50 -16.70 30.05
CA ALA A 97 55.40 -15.62 30.57
C ALA A 97 56.03 -14.63 29.54
N ALA A 98 55.67 -13.34 29.69
CA ALA A 98 56.50 -12.11 29.79
C ALA A 98 57.47 -11.57 28.69
N SER A 99 57.50 -10.21 28.64
CA SER A 99 58.51 -9.23 28.13
C SER A 99 58.47 -8.86 26.62
N SER A 100 58.75 -7.63 26.14
CA SER A 100 59.14 -6.29 26.68
C SER A 100 58.95 -5.21 25.57
N GLU A 101 58.92 -3.94 25.96
CA GLU A 101 58.72 -2.71 25.14
C GLU A 101 59.93 -2.30 24.24
N ASN A 102 59.66 -1.62 23.10
CA ASN A 102 60.20 -0.29 22.72
C ASN A 102 59.90 0.17 21.26
N VAL A 103 59.27 1.35 21.13
CA VAL A 103 59.56 2.58 20.30
C VAL A 103 60.37 2.38 18.98
N THR A 104 60.01 2.84 17.76
CA THR A 104 59.80 4.23 17.24
C THR A 104 59.34 4.22 15.75
N ASP A 105 58.84 5.38 15.29
CA ASP A 105 58.36 5.84 13.96
C ASP A 105 59.01 5.33 12.66
N SER A 106 58.19 5.13 11.61
CA SER A 106 58.10 5.99 10.39
C SER A 106 57.63 5.27 9.11
N LEU A 107 56.74 5.98 8.39
CA LEU A 107 56.40 5.99 6.95
C LEU A 107 57.07 4.95 6.01
N LEU A 108 56.27 4.15 5.28
CA LEU A 108 56.01 4.26 3.82
C LEU A 108 55.28 3.01 3.29
N SER A 109 54.28 3.24 2.44
CA SER A 109 53.84 2.43 1.30
C SER A 109 53.59 0.92 1.46
N THR A 110 52.30 0.58 1.53
CA THR A 110 51.71 -0.73 1.28
C THR A 110 52.00 -1.27 -0.12
N GLU A 111 52.82 -2.33 -0.19
CA GLU A 111 52.65 -3.43 -1.14
C GLU A 111 52.67 -4.75 -0.36
N ALA A 112 51.54 -5.46 -0.33
CA ALA A 112 51.51 -6.87 0.02
C ALA A 112 50.25 -7.54 -0.56
N SER A 113 50.47 -8.25 -1.65
CA SER A 113 49.68 -9.41 -2.07
C SER A 113 49.33 -10.28 -0.87
N SER A 114 48.05 -10.60 -0.68
CA SER A 114 47.62 -11.62 0.27
C SER A 114 46.52 -12.49 -0.34
N ASN A 115 46.87 -13.75 -0.56
CA ASN A 115 45.98 -14.87 -0.77
C ASN A 115 44.86 -14.87 0.29
N TYR A 116 43.61 -14.87 -0.14
CA TYR A 116 42.48 -15.14 0.74
C TYR A 116 42.05 -16.60 0.60
N ALA A 117 42.54 -17.41 1.55
CA ALA A 117 41.92 -18.66 1.95
C ALA A 117 40.57 -18.38 2.63
N GLY A 118 39.64 -19.33 2.52
CA GLY A 118 38.27 -19.22 3.04
C GLY A 118 38.22 -18.87 4.53
N GLN A 119 37.49 -17.82 4.85
CA GLN A 119 37.17 -17.40 6.22
C GLN A 119 35.76 -17.88 6.58
N ASP A 120 35.67 -18.66 7.66
CA ASP A 120 34.45 -19.25 8.17
C ASP A 120 33.40 -18.19 8.60
N MET A 121 32.19 -18.30 8.03
CA MET A 121 31.04 -17.42 8.26
C MET A 121 30.52 -17.39 9.72
N CYS A 122 31.06 -18.22 10.62
CA CYS A 122 30.65 -18.26 12.02
C CYS A 122 31.36 -17.19 12.88
N GLN A 123 32.63 -16.87 12.59
CA GLN A 123 33.41 -15.89 13.38
C GLN A 123 33.03 -14.43 13.09
N GLN A 124 32.56 -14.12 11.87
CA GLN A 124 32.09 -12.78 11.53
C GLN A 124 30.75 -12.44 12.21
N ARG A 125 29.92 -13.45 12.45
CA ARG A 125 28.65 -13.31 13.20
C ARG A 125 28.92 -12.93 14.66
N GLN A 126 29.86 -13.60 15.32
CA GLN A 126 30.22 -13.31 16.72
C GLN A 126 30.81 -11.90 16.92
N ARG A 127 31.59 -11.38 15.96
CA ARG A 127 32.13 -10.00 16.04
C ARG A 127 31.03 -8.93 15.89
N HIS A 128 30.02 -9.17 15.06
CA HIS A 128 28.84 -8.28 14.98
C HIS A 128 28.02 -8.27 16.28
N TRP A 129 27.81 -9.42 16.92
CA TRP A 129 27.09 -9.49 18.20
C TRP A 129 27.82 -8.78 19.34
N ALA A 130 29.16 -8.88 19.39
CA ALA A 130 29.98 -8.20 20.38
C ALA A 130 30.00 -6.67 20.19
N ALA A 131 30.07 -6.20 18.94
CA ALA A 131 29.99 -4.77 18.64
C ALA A 131 28.60 -4.17 18.96
N PHE A 132 27.52 -4.89 18.64
CA PHE A 132 26.14 -4.47 18.92
C PHE A 132 25.81 -4.42 20.42
N ALA A 133 26.43 -5.30 21.22
CA ALA A 133 26.28 -5.29 22.67
C ALA A 133 27.00 -4.12 23.34
N MET A 134 28.13 -3.67 22.78
CA MET A 134 28.96 -2.60 23.32
C MET A 134 28.34 -1.21 23.08
N ASP A 135 27.72 -1.00 21.91
CA ASP A 135 27.01 0.25 21.57
C ASP A 135 25.77 0.47 22.46
N ARG A 136 25.11 -0.62 22.85
CA ARG A 136 23.91 -0.62 23.72
C ARG A 136 24.22 -0.34 25.19
N SER A 137 25.48 -0.49 25.62
CA SER A 137 25.92 -0.08 26.97
C SER A 137 26.12 1.44 27.07
N LEU A 138 26.40 2.12 25.96
CA LEU A 138 26.65 3.55 25.94
C LEU A 138 25.34 4.36 25.87
N GLU A 139 24.32 3.86 25.15
CA GLU A 139 23.00 4.52 25.04
C GLU A 139 22.19 4.52 26.36
N ASN A 140 22.37 3.54 27.24
CA ASN A 140 21.62 3.46 28.50
C ASN A 140 22.06 4.48 29.56
N MET A 141 23.16 5.21 29.34
CA MET A 141 23.69 6.19 30.30
C MET A 141 23.33 7.65 29.97
N VAL A 142 22.71 7.92 28.81
CA VAL A 142 22.32 9.29 28.39
C VAL A 142 20.80 9.38 28.20
N GLY A 143 20.08 9.36 29.31
CA GLY A 143 18.63 9.59 29.35
C GLY A 143 18.26 11.07 29.41
N ARG A 144 17.81 11.66 28.29
CA ARG A 144 16.81 12.75 28.26
C ARG A 144 16.13 12.81 26.88
N PRO A 145 14.80 12.91 26.78
CA PRO A 145 14.11 13.01 25.51
C PRO A 145 14.26 14.44 24.96
N ARG A 146 15.18 14.64 24.02
CA ARG A 146 15.18 15.86 23.19
C ARG A 146 14.11 15.69 22.13
N LEU A 147 13.27 16.72 22.03
CA LEU A 147 12.35 16.97 20.93
C LEU A 147 13.19 17.06 19.65
N ASP A 148 13.25 16.00 18.86
CA ASP A 148 13.95 16.03 17.57
C ASP A 148 13.10 16.85 16.57
N SER A 149 13.60 18.05 16.28
CA SER A 149 13.07 18.96 15.29
C SER A 149 12.97 18.31 13.90
N LEU A 150 11.79 18.40 13.29
CA LEU A 150 11.42 17.80 11.99
C LEU A 150 12.07 18.47 10.75
N SER A 151 13.10 19.32 10.90
CA SER A 151 13.47 20.28 9.84
C SER A 151 14.89 20.21 9.28
N SER A 152 15.67 19.15 9.48
CA SER A 152 17.04 19.10 8.92
C SER A 152 17.52 17.71 8.49
N VAL A 153 16.63 16.88 7.96
CA VAL A 153 17.01 15.52 7.52
C VAL A 153 16.94 15.48 6.00
N GLU A 154 18.07 15.75 5.34
CA GLU A 154 18.23 15.54 3.89
C GLU A 154 18.29 14.03 3.62
N GLU A 155 17.51 13.53 2.65
CA GLU A 155 17.45 12.08 2.31
C GLU A 155 18.80 11.55 1.79
N ASP A 156 19.67 12.43 1.28
CA ASP A 156 20.96 12.08 0.69
C ASP A 156 21.96 11.51 1.71
N ASP A 157 21.75 11.76 3.02
CA ASP A 157 22.56 11.18 4.10
C ASP A 157 22.20 9.70 4.42
N TYR A 158 21.10 9.17 3.84
CA TYR A 158 20.59 7.83 4.19
C TYR A 158 20.63 6.82 3.04
N ASP A 159 20.62 7.29 1.79
CA ASP A 159 20.68 6.45 0.60
C ASP A 159 21.95 6.83 -0.19
N THR A 160 23.13 6.46 0.31
CA THR A 160 24.36 6.69 -0.47
C THR A 160 24.24 5.95 -1.80
N LEU A 161 24.61 6.60 -2.90
CA LEU A 161 24.58 5.95 -4.23
C LEU A 161 25.38 4.63 -4.25
N ALA A 162 26.37 4.52 -3.37
CA ALA A 162 27.19 3.32 -3.16
C ALA A 162 26.41 2.14 -2.53
N ASP A 163 25.51 2.40 -1.58
CA ASP A 163 24.65 1.37 -0.97
C ASP A 163 23.68 0.80 -2.00
N ILE A 164 23.09 1.67 -2.83
CA ILE A 164 22.20 1.27 -3.93
C ILE A 164 22.95 0.40 -4.97
N GLU A 165 24.20 0.74 -5.29
CA GLU A 165 24.99 0.01 -6.29
C GLU A 165 25.56 -1.32 -5.75
N SER A 166 25.98 -1.35 -4.48
CA SER A 166 26.45 -2.57 -3.82
C SER A 166 25.34 -3.60 -3.61
N ASP A 167 24.16 -3.18 -3.16
CA ASP A 167 23.00 -4.07 -3.03
C ASP A 167 22.56 -4.60 -4.40
N LYS A 168 22.54 -3.75 -5.44
CA LYS A 168 22.28 -4.17 -6.82
C LYS A 168 23.25 -5.25 -7.30
N ASN A 169 24.53 -5.17 -6.93
CA ASN A 169 25.55 -6.15 -7.30
C ASN A 169 25.38 -7.49 -6.57
N VAL A 170 25.01 -7.50 -5.29
CA VAL A 170 24.72 -8.73 -4.53
C VAL A 170 23.42 -9.39 -5.01
N ILE A 171 22.43 -8.59 -5.42
CA ILE A 171 21.16 -9.05 -6.02
C ILE A 171 21.39 -9.64 -7.43
N ARG A 172 22.47 -9.26 -8.12
CA ARG A 172 22.80 -9.69 -9.49
C ARG A 172 23.23 -11.15 -9.59
N THR A 173 23.72 -11.76 -8.51
CA THR A 173 24.34 -13.10 -8.53
C THR A 173 23.38 -14.25 -8.20
N LYS A 174 22.18 -13.97 -7.67
CA LYS A 174 21.19 -15.00 -7.29
C LYS A 174 20.05 -15.14 -8.30
N LYS A 175 19.72 -16.40 -8.66
CA LYS A 175 18.60 -16.77 -9.55
C LYS A 175 17.23 -16.63 -8.85
N PHE A 176 17.17 -16.82 -7.54
CA PHE A 176 15.99 -16.62 -6.72
C PHE A 176 16.31 -15.59 -5.64
N LEU A 177 15.42 -14.62 -5.48
CA LEU A 177 15.57 -13.53 -4.52
C LEU A 177 14.54 -13.70 -3.40
N CYS A 178 14.99 -13.60 -2.15
CA CYS A 178 14.12 -13.65 -0.99
C CYS A 178 13.98 -12.27 -0.34
N VAL A 179 12.92 -12.06 0.43
CA VAL A 179 12.66 -10.77 1.09
C VAL A 179 13.80 -10.37 2.02
N ALA A 180 14.48 -11.35 2.66
CA ALA A 180 15.67 -11.08 3.45
C ALA A 180 16.81 -10.40 2.66
N ASP A 181 16.93 -10.66 1.36
CA ASP A 181 17.93 -10.02 0.51
C ASP A 181 17.61 -8.54 0.24
N LEU A 182 16.34 -8.15 0.36
CA LEU A 182 15.80 -6.81 0.08
C LEU A 182 15.28 -6.06 1.32
N ALA A 183 15.62 -6.54 2.53
CA ALA A 183 15.19 -5.97 3.81
C ALA A 183 16.41 -5.71 4.71
N ARG A 184 17.44 -5.07 4.14
CA ARG A 184 18.72 -4.78 4.79
C ARG A 184 18.73 -3.41 5.46
N LYS A 185 17.88 -2.48 5.01
CA LYS A 185 17.83 -1.11 5.56
C LYS A 185 17.35 -1.11 7.00
N ASP A 186 17.91 -0.19 7.79
CA ASP A 186 17.50 -0.02 9.18
C ASP A 186 16.03 0.44 9.27
N LYS A 187 15.28 -0.18 10.16
CA LYS A 187 13.86 0.05 10.39
C LYS A 187 13.56 1.50 10.78
N ARG A 188 14.48 2.15 11.52
CA ARG A 188 14.33 3.56 11.95
C ARG A 188 14.36 4.50 10.75
N VAL A 189 15.35 4.32 9.86
CA VAL A 189 15.51 5.09 8.62
C VAL A 189 14.30 4.90 7.72
N LEU A 190 13.90 3.65 7.54
CA LEU A 190 12.80 3.30 6.65
C LEU A 190 11.44 3.82 7.17
N ARG A 191 11.23 3.85 8.49
CA ARG A 191 10.05 4.48 9.11
C ARG A 191 9.98 5.98 8.81
N LYS A 192 11.10 6.71 8.94
CA LYS A 192 11.16 8.15 8.62
C LYS A 192 10.82 8.39 7.14
N LYS A 193 11.43 7.63 6.23
CA LYS A 193 11.17 7.69 4.78
C LYS A 193 9.68 7.51 4.45
N TYR A 194 9.01 6.55 5.09
CA TYR A 194 7.59 6.32 4.86
C TYR A 194 6.67 7.33 5.53
N GLN A 195 7.11 8.01 6.58
CA GLN A 195 6.34 9.10 7.20
C GLN A 195 6.23 10.32 6.26
N ILE A 196 7.21 10.53 5.38
CA ILE A 196 7.18 11.57 4.34
C ILE A 196 5.99 11.37 3.41
N TYR A 197 5.63 10.12 3.07
CA TYR A 197 4.43 9.86 2.25
C TYR A 197 3.16 10.43 2.88
N PHE A 198 2.99 10.25 4.20
CA PHE A 198 1.83 10.75 4.94
C PHE A 198 1.81 12.28 5.02
N TRP A 199 2.94 12.91 5.34
CA TRP A 199 3.00 14.37 5.41
C TRP A 199 2.78 15.02 4.03
N ASN A 200 3.38 14.48 2.97
CA ASN A 200 3.21 15.01 1.63
C ASN A 200 1.75 14.94 1.15
N ILE A 201 1.05 13.81 1.35
CA ILE A 201 -0.37 13.74 0.97
C ILE A 201 -1.23 14.69 1.79
N ALA A 202 -0.93 14.87 3.09
CA ALA A 202 -1.65 15.79 3.95
C ALA A 202 -1.44 17.25 3.50
N THR A 203 -0.21 17.62 3.12
CA THR A 203 0.09 18.93 2.54
C THR A 203 -0.64 19.15 1.22
N ILE A 204 -0.56 18.19 0.29
CA ILE A 204 -1.28 18.25 -1.00
C ILE A 204 -2.78 18.40 -0.77
N ALA A 205 -3.35 17.61 0.15
CA ALA A 205 -4.76 17.66 0.50
C ALA A 205 -5.20 19.07 0.95
N VAL A 206 -4.45 19.72 1.84
CA VAL A 206 -4.79 21.07 2.31
C VAL A 206 -4.72 22.11 1.18
N PHE A 207 -3.63 22.14 0.43
CA PHE A 207 -3.46 23.11 -0.66
C PHE A 207 -4.43 22.90 -1.82
N TYR A 208 -4.91 21.67 -2.00
CA TYR A 208 -5.89 21.33 -3.02
C TYR A 208 -7.34 21.57 -2.54
N ALA A 209 -7.65 21.26 -1.29
CA ALA A 209 -9.01 21.42 -0.73
C ALA A 209 -9.43 22.88 -0.60
N LEU A 210 -8.52 23.76 -0.14
CA LEU A 210 -8.87 25.17 0.13
C LEU A 210 -9.41 25.91 -1.11
N PRO A 211 -8.74 25.87 -2.28
CA PRO A 211 -9.28 26.48 -3.51
C PRO A 211 -10.59 25.84 -3.97
N VAL A 212 -10.74 24.52 -3.81
CA VAL A 212 -11.95 23.79 -4.24
C VAL A 212 -13.16 24.22 -3.42
N ILE A 213 -13.00 24.32 -2.10
CA ILE A 213 -14.05 24.80 -1.20
C ILE A 213 -14.41 26.26 -1.53
N GLN A 214 -13.42 27.12 -1.78
CA GLN A 214 -13.68 28.50 -2.19
C GLN A 214 -14.46 28.56 -3.52
N LEU A 215 -14.07 27.73 -4.50
CA LEU A 215 -14.69 27.72 -5.81
C LEU A 215 -16.14 27.23 -5.77
N VAL A 216 -16.44 26.17 -5.02
CA VAL A 216 -17.81 25.65 -4.91
C VAL A 216 -18.73 26.63 -4.20
N ILE A 217 -18.27 27.30 -3.14
CA ILE A 217 -19.04 28.37 -2.46
C ILE A 217 -19.33 29.52 -3.44
N THR A 218 -18.34 29.89 -4.26
CA THR A 218 -18.49 30.93 -5.27
C THR A 218 -19.55 30.54 -6.31
N TYR A 219 -19.49 29.31 -6.86
CA TYR A 219 -20.48 28.84 -7.82
C TYR A 219 -21.89 28.73 -7.23
N GLN A 220 -22.04 28.22 -6.01
CA GLN A 220 -23.35 28.20 -5.33
C GLN A 220 -23.91 29.61 -5.16
N THR A 221 -23.06 30.58 -4.80
CA THR A 221 -23.48 31.99 -4.69
C THR A 221 -23.94 32.54 -6.03
N VAL A 222 -23.20 32.28 -7.12
CA VAL A 222 -23.58 32.72 -8.47
C VAL A 222 -24.90 32.09 -8.89
N VAL A 223 -25.10 30.78 -8.69
CA VAL A 223 -26.36 30.09 -9.03
C VAL A 223 -27.53 30.65 -8.23
N ASN A 224 -27.37 30.86 -6.92
CA ASN A 224 -28.42 31.38 -6.06
C ASN A 224 -28.79 32.84 -6.37
N VAL A 225 -27.81 33.67 -6.74
CA VAL A 225 -28.05 35.09 -7.08
C VAL A 225 -28.60 35.25 -8.49
N THR A 226 -28.05 34.53 -9.47
CA THR A 226 -28.48 34.66 -10.88
C THR A 226 -29.75 33.87 -11.19
N GLY A 227 -30.05 32.83 -10.41
CA GLY A 227 -31.10 31.87 -10.71
C GLY A 227 -30.80 30.98 -11.93
N ASN A 228 -29.58 31.02 -12.47
CA ASN A 228 -29.22 30.27 -13.67
C ASN A 228 -28.90 28.81 -13.33
N GLN A 229 -29.88 27.92 -13.59
CA GLN A 229 -29.78 26.48 -13.36
C GLN A 229 -28.98 25.74 -14.43
N ASP A 230 -28.47 26.42 -15.46
CA ASP A 230 -27.67 25.80 -16.53
C ASP A 230 -26.16 25.77 -16.19
N ILE A 231 -25.76 26.37 -15.06
CA ILE A 231 -24.36 26.42 -14.62
C ILE A 231 -23.90 25.06 -14.06
N CYS A 232 -24.76 24.37 -13.31
CA CYS A 232 -24.45 23.11 -12.64
C CYS A 232 -25.38 21.99 -13.16
N TYR A 233 -24.79 20.82 -13.42
CA TYR A 233 -25.46 19.69 -14.06
C TYR A 233 -26.04 18.71 -13.02
N TYR A 234 -27.13 19.10 -12.36
CA TYR A 234 -27.79 18.24 -11.36
C TYR A 234 -28.77 17.24 -11.96
N ASN A 235 -28.98 16.16 -11.23
CA ASN A 235 -30.23 15.42 -11.28
C ASN A 235 -31.33 16.20 -10.55
N PHE A 236 -32.00 17.12 -11.26
CA PHE A 236 -32.99 18.01 -10.65
C PHE A 236 -34.19 17.28 -10.03
N LEU A 237 -34.46 16.03 -10.42
CA LEU A 237 -35.55 15.22 -9.86
C LEU A 237 -35.21 14.62 -8.48
N CYS A 238 -33.93 14.65 -8.08
CA CYS A 238 -33.46 14.15 -6.79
C CYS A 238 -32.41 15.10 -6.15
N ALA A 239 -32.43 16.39 -6.49
CA ALA A 239 -31.57 17.37 -5.87
C ALA A 239 -32.27 17.95 -4.64
N HIS A 240 -31.69 17.75 -3.46
CA HIS A 240 -32.30 18.16 -2.20
C HIS A 240 -31.53 19.32 -1.55
N PRO A 241 -32.09 20.54 -1.56
CA PRO A 241 -31.37 21.71 -1.07
C PRO A 241 -31.46 21.85 0.45
N LEU A 242 -30.31 22.08 1.10
CA LEU A 242 -30.24 22.43 2.51
C LEU A 242 -29.50 23.76 2.69
N SER A 243 -30.21 24.78 3.18
CA SER A 243 -29.69 26.14 3.32
C SER A 243 -29.17 26.67 1.97
N ASN A 244 -27.89 27.05 1.88
CA ASN A 244 -27.28 27.61 0.66
C ASN A 244 -26.76 26.55 -0.33
N LEU A 245 -26.91 25.26 -0.02
CA LEU A 245 -26.39 24.15 -0.83
C LEU A 245 -27.54 23.50 -1.61
N SER A 246 -27.41 23.45 -2.92
CA SER A 246 -28.45 22.93 -3.83
C SER A 246 -28.58 21.41 -3.86
N ALA A 247 -27.50 20.66 -3.59
CA ALA A 247 -27.48 19.19 -3.60
C ALA A 247 -26.83 18.64 -2.31
N PHE A 248 -27.56 18.72 -1.19
CA PHE A 248 -27.05 18.27 0.11
C PHE A 248 -26.97 16.74 0.21
N ASN A 249 -27.87 16.01 -0.46
CA ASN A 249 -27.85 14.56 -0.54
C ASN A 249 -26.50 14.02 -1.06
N ASN A 250 -25.91 14.70 -2.05
CA ASN A 250 -24.61 14.33 -2.60
C ASN A 250 -23.44 14.53 -1.61
N ILE A 251 -23.54 15.49 -0.69
CA ILE A 251 -22.54 15.64 0.38
C ILE A 251 -22.66 14.48 1.36
N LEU A 252 -23.90 14.13 1.71
CA LEU A 252 -24.18 13.06 2.65
C LEU A 252 -23.76 11.70 2.09
N SER A 253 -23.98 11.44 0.79
CA SER A 253 -23.56 10.19 0.15
C SER A 253 -22.04 9.99 0.15
N ASN A 254 -21.28 11.09 0.05
CA ASN A 254 -19.82 11.09 0.09
C ASN A 254 -19.21 11.03 1.51
N LEU A 255 -20.01 11.23 2.57
CA LEU A 255 -19.55 11.14 3.96
C LEU A 255 -18.97 9.76 4.29
N GLY A 256 -19.41 8.71 3.59
CA GLY A 256 -18.91 7.35 3.74
C GLY A 256 -17.41 7.21 3.53
N TYR A 257 -16.85 7.87 2.52
CA TYR A 257 -15.41 7.86 2.26
C TYR A 257 -14.61 8.47 3.42
N VAL A 258 -15.10 9.56 4.01
CA VAL A 258 -14.46 10.22 5.16
C VAL A 258 -14.51 9.33 6.39
N LEU A 259 -15.69 8.77 6.71
CA LEU A 259 -15.88 7.92 7.87
C LEU A 259 -15.09 6.61 7.76
N LEU A 260 -15.12 5.94 6.60
CA LEU A 260 -14.38 4.70 6.40
C LEU A 260 -12.87 4.93 6.26
N GLY A 261 -12.45 6.06 5.68
CA GLY A 261 -11.05 6.50 5.66
C GLY A 261 -10.50 6.71 7.07
N LEU A 262 -11.24 7.40 7.93
CA LEU A 262 -10.88 7.58 9.34
C LEU A 262 -10.82 6.24 10.09
N LEU A 263 -11.80 5.35 9.87
CA LEU A 263 -11.80 4.02 10.46
C LEU A 263 -10.54 3.22 10.04
N PHE A 264 -10.16 3.30 8.76
CA PHE A 264 -8.96 2.66 8.27
C PHE A 264 -7.70 3.19 8.98
N LEU A 265 -7.58 4.52 9.16
CA LEU A 265 -6.46 5.11 9.90
C LEU A 265 -6.39 4.59 11.36
N LEU A 266 -7.55 4.44 12.02
CA LEU A 266 -7.62 3.88 13.38
C LEU A 266 -7.17 2.40 13.42
N ILE A 267 -7.58 1.59 12.44
CA ILE A 267 -7.15 0.19 12.31
C ILE A 267 -5.63 0.11 12.12
N ILE A 268 -5.06 0.97 11.28
CA ILE A 268 -3.62 1.04 11.03
C ILE A 268 -2.87 1.48 12.30
N LEU A 269 -3.37 2.50 13.00
CA LEU A 269 -2.81 2.96 14.27
C LEU A 269 -2.79 1.85 15.33
N GLN A 270 -3.89 1.10 15.45
CA GLN A 270 -3.97 -0.03 16.37
C GLN A 270 -2.94 -1.11 16.02
N ARG A 271 -2.78 -1.45 14.73
CA ARG A 271 -1.77 -2.42 14.27
C ARG A 271 -0.34 -1.92 14.50
N GLU A 272 -0.08 -0.64 14.26
CA GLU A 272 1.24 -0.03 14.51
C GLU A 272 1.62 -0.08 15.99
N ILE A 273 0.71 0.28 16.89
CA ILE A 273 0.95 0.21 18.34
C ILE A 273 1.25 -1.24 18.75
N GLY A 274 0.49 -2.21 18.23
CA GLY A 274 0.72 -3.63 18.48
C GLY A 274 2.10 -4.11 18.01
N TYR A 275 2.47 -3.76 16.78
CA TYR A 275 3.76 -4.10 16.19
C TYR A 275 4.92 -3.44 16.94
N ASN A 276 4.83 -2.15 17.27
CA ASN A 276 5.86 -1.43 18.01
C ASN A 276 6.06 -2.02 19.42
N ARG A 277 5.00 -2.47 20.08
CA ARG A 277 5.11 -3.18 21.37
C ARG A 277 5.85 -4.51 21.25
N ALA A 278 5.59 -5.29 20.19
CA ALA A 278 6.30 -6.55 19.94
C ALA A 278 7.78 -6.30 19.61
N LEU A 279 8.07 -5.24 18.85
CA LEU A 279 9.43 -4.83 18.53
C LEU A 279 10.21 -4.39 19.78
N MET A 280 9.59 -3.61 20.67
CA MET A 280 10.21 -3.21 21.95
C MET A 280 10.50 -4.39 22.87
N ARG A 281 9.76 -5.50 22.74
CA ARG A 281 10.01 -6.75 23.47
C ARG A 281 11.08 -7.63 22.83
N ASN A 282 11.64 -7.22 21.69
CA ASN A 282 12.52 -8.04 20.86
C ASN A 282 11.91 -9.41 20.53
N ASP A 283 10.61 -9.45 20.27
CA ASP A 283 9.95 -10.69 19.83
C ASP A 283 10.57 -11.15 18.51
N PHE A 284 11.11 -12.37 18.49
CA PHE A 284 11.79 -12.96 17.32
C PHE A 284 10.97 -12.83 16.03
N GLN A 285 9.65 -13.04 16.13
CA GLN A 285 8.70 -12.91 15.02
C GLN A 285 8.66 -11.50 14.43
N ALA A 286 8.70 -10.45 15.26
CA ALA A 286 8.69 -9.06 14.79
C ALA A 286 10.03 -8.62 14.18
N VAL A 287 11.12 -9.28 14.59
CA VAL A 287 12.47 -8.92 14.12
C VAL A 287 12.79 -9.60 12.79
N GLU A 288 12.62 -10.92 12.71
CA GLU A 288 13.16 -11.77 11.62
C GLU A 288 12.10 -12.43 10.72
N CYS A 289 10.83 -12.46 11.14
CA CYS A 289 9.74 -13.08 10.37
C CYS A 289 8.88 -12.04 9.63
N GLY A 290 8.14 -12.53 8.64
CA GLY A 290 7.16 -11.79 7.85
C GLY A 290 7.73 -10.70 6.97
N ILE A 291 6.83 -10.11 6.19
CA ILE A 291 7.14 -8.92 5.39
C ILE A 291 7.38 -7.75 6.34
N PRO A 292 8.49 -6.99 6.18
CA PRO A 292 8.71 -5.76 6.93
C PRO A 292 7.48 -4.84 6.90
N LYS A 293 6.90 -4.58 8.08
CA LYS A 293 5.67 -3.78 8.18
C LYS A 293 6.03 -2.30 8.16
N HIS A 294 5.44 -1.58 7.21
CA HIS A 294 5.55 -0.12 7.08
C HIS A 294 4.16 0.49 6.94
N PHE A 295 3.81 1.36 7.89
CA PHE A 295 2.47 1.93 8.02
C PHE A 295 2.29 3.26 7.28
N GLY A 296 3.37 3.98 6.94
CA GLY A 296 3.31 5.30 6.31
C GLY A 296 2.49 5.37 5.00
N LEU A 297 2.67 4.40 4.09
CA LEU A 297 1.83 4.33 2.88
C LEU A 297 0.36 4.04 3.19
N PHE A 298 0.06 3.21 4.20
CA PHE A 298 -1.32 2.94 4.58
C PHE A 298 -1.99 4.18 5.19
N TYR A 299 -1.26 4.95 6.01
CA TYR A 299 -1.75 6.25 6.46
C TYR A 299 -2.01 7.18 5.28
N ALA A 300 -1.11 7.22 4.29
CA ALA A 300 -1.31 8.04 3.11
C ALA A 300 -2.56 7.63 2.29
N MET A 301 -2.78 6.32 2.13
CA MET A 301 -3.99 5.79 1.47
C MET A 301 -5.27 6.15 2.22
N GLY A 302 -5.29 6.03 3.55
CA GLY A 302 -6.45 6.41 4.37
C GLY A 302 -6.76 7.91 4.30
N THR A 303 -5.73 8.76 4.38
CA THR A 303 -5.88 10.21 4.20
C THR A 303 -6.38 10.56 2.80
N ALA A 304 -5.86 9.89 1.76
CA ALA A 304 -6.32 10.10 0.39
C ALA A 304 -7.80 9.71 0.22
N LEU A 305 -8.28 8.64 0.86
CA LEU A 305 -9.69 8.25 0.85
C LEU A 305 -10.60 9.27 1.56
N MET A 306 -10.15 9.84 2.67
CA MET A 306 -10.90 10.92 3.32
C MET A 306 -10.98 12.16 2.44
N MET A 307 -9.87 12.49 1.77
CA MET A 307 -9.80 13.66 0.90
C MET A 307 -10.62 13.47 -0.38
N GLU A 308 -10.66 12.26 -0.94
CA GLU A 308 -11.56 11.87 -2.02
C GLU A 308 -13.02 12.19 -1.65
N GLY A 309 -13.49 11.74 -0.48
CA GLY A 309 -14.85 12.04 -0.02
C GLY A 309 -15.16 13.54 0.06
N LEU A 310 -14.20 14.33 0.55
CA LEU A 310 -14.37 15.78 0.67
C LEU A 310 -14.38 16.49 -0.71
N LEU A 311 -13.49 16.12 -1.63
CA LEU A 311 -13.44 16.73 -2.97
C LEU A 311 -14.59 16.27 -3.86
N SER A 312 -14.98 15.00 -3.77
CA SER A 312 -16.12 14.45 -4.49
C SER A 312 -17.42 15.13 -4.04
N ALA A 313 -17.60 15.33 -2.74
CA ALA A 313 -18.70 16.12 -2.20
C ALA A 313 -18.69 17.55 -2.77
N CYS A 314 -17.55 18.23 -2.78
CA CYS A 314 -17.44 19.59 -3.33
C CYS A 314 -17.76 19.65 -4.83
N TYR A 315 -17.32 18.66 -5.61
CA TYR A 315 -17.65 18.55 -7.03
C TYR A 315 -19.16 18.38 -7.22
N HIS A 316 -19.77 17.43 -6.52
CA HIS A 316 -21.18 17.09 -6.69
C HIS A 316 -22.15 18.13 -6.11
N VAL A 317 -21.67 19.06 -5.29
CA VAL A 317 -22.43 20.25 -4.90
C VAL A 317 -22.68 21.17 -6.08
N CYS A 318 -21.77 21.30 -7.06
CA CYS A 318 -22.03 21.96 -8.35
C CYS A 318 -21.20 21.29 -9.45
N PRO A 319 -21.73 20.23 -10.08
CA PRO A 319 -21.00 19.47 -11.08
C PRO A 319 -20.90 20.29 -12.37
N ASN A 320 -19.67 20.55 -12.78
CA ASN A 320 -19.34 21.27 -14.01
C ASN A 320 -18.01 20.77 -14.57
N TYR A 321 -17.79 20.98 -15.87
CA TYR A 321 -16.56 20.64 -16.60
C TYR A 321 -15.29 21.18 -15.93
N THR A 322 -15.33 22.39 -15.37
CA THR A 322 -14.17 23.01 -14.71
C THR A 322 -13.83 22.38 -13.37
N ASN A 323 -14.80 21.76 -12.71
CA ASN A 323 -14.67 21.24 -11.34
C ASN A 323 -14.49 19.72 -11.31
N PHE A 324 -14.74 19.04 -12.42
CA PHE A 324 -14.67 17.59 -12.54
C PHE A 324 -13.30 17.01 -12.15
N GLN A 325 -12.22 17.75 -12.42
CA GLN A 325 -10.87 17.31 -12.09
C GLN A 325 -10.66 17.11 -10.59
N PHE A 326 -11.39 17.83 -9.72
CA PHE A 326 -11.17 17.75 -8.28
C PHE A 326 -11.45 16.36 -7.74
N ASP A 327 -12.54 15.75 -8.20
CA ASP A 327 -12.94 14.38 -7.89
C ASP A 327 -11.92 13.38 -8.47
N THR A 328 -11.61 13.47 -9.76
CA THR A 328 -10.73 12.49 -10.43
C THR A 328 -9.28 12.51 -9.94
N SER A 329 -8.79 13.66 -9.44
CA SER A 329 -7.40 13.80 -9.01
C SER A 329 -7.01 12.87 -7.86
N PHE A 330 -7.85 12.74 -6.83
CA PHE A 330 -7.58 11.88 -5.69
C PHE A 330 -7.86 10.41 -5.99
N MET A 331 -8.77 10.10 -6.93
CA MET A 331 -8.89 8.77 -7.52
C MET A 331 -7.55 8.30 -8.12
N TYR A 332 -6.85 9.16 -8.88
CA TYR A 332 -5.51 8.84 -9.39
C TYR A 332 -4.48 8.64 -8.28
N MET A 333 -4.50 9.51 -7.26
CA MET A 333 -3.58 9.38 -6.13
C MET A 333 -3.81 8.07 -5.38
N ILE A 334 -5.06 7.69 -5.13
CA ILE A 334 -5.40 6.43 -4.46
C ILE A 334 -4.96 5.24 -5.31
N ALA A 335 -5.24 5.24 -6.61
CA ALA A 335 -4.83 4.16 -7.52
C ALA A 335 -3.30 3.98 -7.53
N GLY A 336 -2.55 5.08 -7.64
CA GLY A 336 -1.08 5.04 -7.60
C GLY A 336 -0.51 4.64 -6.24
N LEU A 337 -1.08 5.13 -5.14
CA LEU A 337 -0.69 4.70 -3.79
C LEU A 337 -0.96 3.21 -3.56
N CYS A 338 -2.08 2.67 -4.06
CA CYS A 338 -2.38 1.24 -4.03
C CYS A 338 -1.35 0.43 -4.84
N MET A 339 -0.96 0.92 -6.02
CA MET A 339 0.04 0.27 -6.87
C MET A 339 1.42 0.27 -6.20
N LEU A 340 1.85 1.41 -5.65
CA LEU A 340 3.09 1.51 -4.86
C LEU A 340 3.04 0.59 -3.64
N LYS A 341 1.90 0.49 -2.97
CA LYS A 341 1.75 -0.37 -1.82
C LYS A 341 1.87 -1.85 -2.17
N LEU A 342 1.28 -2.28 -3.29
CA LEU A 342 1.42 -3.64 -3.80
C LEU A 342 2.89 -3.96 -4.13
N TYR A 343 3.58 -3.02 -4.79
CA TYR A 343 5.00 -3.18 -5.12
C TYR A 343 5.91 -3.27 -3.89
N GLN A 344 5.67 -2.40 -2.92
CA GLN A 344 6.43 -2.35 -1.67
C GLN A 344 6.42 -3.69 -0.90
N LYS A 345 5.32 -4.46 -0.95
CA LYS A 345 5.19 -5.71 -0.18
C LYS A 345 6.29 -6.72 -0.46
N ARG A 346 6.76 -6.80 -1.70
CA ARG A 346 7.85 -7.72 -2.08
C ARG A 346 9.19 -7.00 -2.28
N HIS A 347 9.18 -5.67 -2.37
CA HIS A 347 10.35 -4.84 -2.60
C HIS A 347 10.51 -3.73 -1.54
N PRO A 348 10.78 -4.07 -0.26
CA PRO A 348 10.79 -3.07 0.81
C PRO A 348 11.89 -2.00 0.66
N ASP A 349 13.06 -2.36 0.14
CA ASP A 349 14.21 -1.44 0.02
C ASP A 349 14.34 -0.74 -1.35
N ILE A 350 13.72 -1.27 -2.41
CA ILE A 350 13.79 -0.73 -3.80
C ILE A 350 12.56 0.14 -4.14
N ASN A 351 11.80 0.57 -3.14
CA ASN A 351 10.62 1.39 -3.39
C ASN A 351 11.00 2.81 -3.84
N ALA A 352 10.15 3.43 -4.65
CA ALA A 352 10.31 4.82 -5.09
C ALA A 352 10.33 5.78 -3.88
N SER A 353 11.12 6.85 -3.97
CA SER A 353 11.08 7.92 -2.97
C SER A 353 9.70 8.61 -3.01
N ALA A 354 9.26 9.16 -1.88
CA ALA A 354 7.97 9.85 -1.82
C ALA A 354 7.86 10.98 -2.85
N TYR A 355 8.93 11.78 -2.99
CA TYR A 355 8.98 12.89 -3.93
C TYR A 355 8.88 12.43 -5.39
N SER A 356 9.60 11.37 -5.78
CA SER A 356 9.53 10.84 -7.15
C SER A 356 8.16 10.22 -7.46
N ALA A 357 7.57 9.51 -6.50
CA ALA A 357 6.23 8.95 -6.61
C ALA A 357 5.17 10.04 -6.81
N TYR A 358 5.16 11.08 -5.97
CA TYR A 358 4.21 12.18 -6.11
C TYR A 358 4.49 13.05 -7.35
N ALA A 359 5.73 13.20 -7.78
CA ALA A 359 6.05 13.87 -9.04
C ALA A 359 5.50 13.09 -10.26
N CYS A 360 5.58 11.76 -10.24
CA CYS A 360 4.97 10.92 -11.28
C CYS A 360 3.44 11.05 -11.28
N LEU A 361 2.80 11.04 -10.10
CA LEU A 361 1.37 11.29 -9.97
C LEU A 361 0.98 12.69 -10.47
N ALA A 362 1.76 13.72 -10.15
CA ALA A 362 1.54 15.07 -10.64
C ALA A 362 1.65 15.15 -12.17
N ALA A 363 2.58 14.41 -12.79
CA ALA A 363 2.67 14.33 -14.24
C ALA A 363 1.43 13.66 -14.87
N ILE A 364 0.90 12.60 -14.25
CA ILE A 364 -0.36 11.95 -14.68
C ILE A 364 -1.53 12.95 -14.61
N ILE A 365 -1.65 13.69 -13.50
CA ILE A 365 -2.68 14.72 -13.33
C ILE A 365 -2.50 15.83 -14.38
N PHE A 366 -1.28 16.27 -14.65
CA PHE A 366 -0.99 17.27 -15.68
C PHE A 366 -1.43 16.79 -17.08
N PHE A 367 -1.09 15.56 -17.47
CA PHE A 367 -1.57 14.98 -18.73
C PHE A 367 -3.09 14.88 -18.77
N SER A 368 -3.75 14.59 -17.63
CA SER A 368 -5.21 14.62 -17.51
C SER A 368 -5.77 16.00 -17.85
N VAL A 369 -5.18 17.09 -17.33
CA VAL A 369 -5.61 18.47 -17.66
C VAL A 369 -5.44 18.76 -19.14
N VAL A 370 -4.26 18.44 -19.69
CA VAL A 370 -3.95 18.68 -21.11
C VAL A 370 -4.94 17.92 -21.99
N GLY A 371 -5.27 16.67 -21.67
CA GLY A 371 -6.21 15.88 -22.45
C GLY A 371 -7.66 16.32 -22.31
N VAL A 372 -8.08 16.80 -21.14
CA VAL A 372 -9.41 17.40 -20.96
C VAL A 372 -9.54 18.67 -21.80
N VAL A 373 -8.55 19.58 -21.74
CA VAL A 373 -8.59 20.87 -22.45
C VAL A 373 -8.37 20.75 -23.96
N PHE A 374 -7.40 19.94 -24.39
CA PHE A 374 -6.95 19.89 -25.79
C PHE A 374 -7.31 18.58 -26.52
N GLY A 375 -7.85 17.57 -25.84
CA GLY A 375 -8.14 16.27 -26.43
C GLY A 375 -9.39 16.21 -27.30
N LYS A 376 -10.34 17.15 -27.11
CA LYS A 376 -11.59 17.18 -27.85
C LYS A 376 -11.35 17.48 -29.34
N GLY A 377 -11.62 16.50 -30.20
CA GLY A 377 -11.50 16.63 -31.66
C GLY A 377 -10.06 16.68 -32.20
N ASN A 378 -9.04 16.59 -31.35
CA ASN A 378 -7.64 16.71 -31.76
C ASN A 378 -6.97 15.35 -31.99
N MET A 379 -6.89 14.92 -33.26
CA MET A 379 -6.26 13.65 -33.63
C MET A 379 -4.78 13.55 -33.24
N ALA A 380 -4.03 14.65 -33.33
CA ALA A 380 -2.61 14.65 -33.02
C ALA A 380 -2.37 14.35 -31.53
N PHE A 381 -3.21 14.92 -30.64
CA PHE A 381 -3.16 14.62 -29.21
C PHE A 381 -3.33 13.12 -28.93
N TRP A 382 -4.35 12.49 -29.52
CA TRP A 382 -4.62 11.06 -29.32
C TRP A 382 -3.51 10.16 -29.85
N ILE A 383 -2.90 10.50 -30.99
CA ILE A 383 -1.75 9.76 -31.54
C ILE A 383 -0.55 9.88 -30.60
N VAL A 384 -0.18 11.10 -30.20
CA VAL A 384 0.97 11.35 -29.31
C VAL A 384 0.77 10.66 -27.96
N PHE A 385 -0.42 10.79 -27.36
CA PHE A 385 -0.74 10.13 -26.11
C PHE A 385 -0.64 8.61 -26.22
N SER A 386 -1.17 8.01 -27.30
CA SER A 386 -1.12 6.56 -27.51
C SER A 386 0.32 6.05 -27.63
N VAL A 387 1.18 6.78 -28.35
CA VAL A 387 2.62 6.44 -28.43
C VAL A 387 3.28 6.52 -27.06
N ILE A 388 3.05 7.60 -26.31
CA ILE A 388 3.57 7.75 -24.94
C ILE A 388 3.09 6.62 -24.04
N HIS A 389 1.81 6.27 -24.10
CA HIS A 389 1.21 5.21 -23.29
C HIS A 389 1.82 3.82 -23.60
N ILE A 390 1.96 3.47 -24.87
CA ILE A 390 2.60 2.20 -25.30
C ILE A 390 4.06 2.16 -24.86
N LEU A 391 4.80 3.26 -25.05
CA LEU A 391 6.20 3.32 -24.63
C LEU A 391 6.34 3.23 -23.11
N ALA A 392 5.51 3.95 -22.35
CA ALA A 392 5.54 3.93 -20.89
C ALA A 392 5.20 2.53 -20.32
N THR A 393 4.20 1.85 -20.88
CA THR A 393 3.81 0.50 -20.45
C THR A 393 4.86 -0.55 -20.80
N LEU A 394 5.52 -0.43 -21.95
CA LEU A 394 6.66 -1.27 -22.33
C LEU A 394 7.88 -1.04 -21.42
N LEU A 395 8.20 0.21 -21.12
CA LEU A 395 9.31 0.56 -20.22
C LEU A 395 9.02 0.05 -18.81
N LEU A 396 7.82 0.26 -18.29
CA LEU A 396 7.40 -0.23 -16.98
C LEU A 396 7.41 -1.76 -16.92
N SER A 397 6.95 -2.44 -17.96
CA SER A 397 7.01 -3.90 -18.05
C SER A 397 8.44 -4.43 -18.06
N THR A 398 9.34 -3.75 -18.77
CA THR A 398 10.77 -4.08 -18.78
C THR A 398 11.39 -3.89 -17.39
N GLN A 399 11.06 -2.78 -16.71
CA GLN A 399 11.50 -2.53 -15.34
C GLN A 399 10.98 -3.60 -14.38
N LEU A 400 9.70 -3.98 -14.46
CA LEU A 400 9.12 -5.03 -13.63
C LEU A 400 9.76 -6.40 -13.89
N TYR A 401 9.98 -6.78 -15.15
CA TYR A 401 10.59 -8.07 -15.51
C TYR A 401 11.99 -8.22 -14.92
N TYR A 402 12.79 -7.15 -14.97
CA TYR A 402 14.14 -7.11 -14.41
C TYR A 402 14.19 -6.59 -12.98
N MET A 403 13.06 -6.48 -12.27
CA MET A 403 13.00 -6.02 -10.86
C MET A 403 13.70 -4.68 -10.61
N GLY A 404 13.56 -3.71 -11.51
CA GLY A 404 14.17 -2.39 -11.42
C GLY A 404 15.70 -2.37 -11.61
N ARG A 405 16.30 -3.49 -12.05
CA ARG A 405 17.75 -3.65 -12.23
C ARG A 405 18.29 -2.95 -13.49
N TRP A 406 17.42 -2.45 -14.36
CA TRP A 406 17.82 -1.86 -15.64
C TRP A 406 17.85 -0.32 -15.54
N LYS A 407 19.04 0.30 -15.60
CA LYS A 407 19.18 1.77 -15.69
C LYS A 407 18.80 2.26 -17.10
N LEU A 408 17.85 3.18 -17.20
CA LEU A 408 17.41 3.81 -18.45
C LEU A 408 18.44 4.85 -18.92
N ASP A 409 19.55 4.41 -19.50
CA ASP A 409 20.53 5.30 -20.15
C ASP A 409 20.14 5.57 -21.62
N SER A 410 20.71 6.60 -22.26
CA SER A 410 20.48 6.88 -23.69
C SER A 410 20.85 5.73 -24.63
N GLY A 411 21.70 4.79 -24.17
CA GLY A 411 22.04 3.54 -24.86
C GLY A 411 21.02 2.41 -24.69
N THR A 412 19.92 2.60 -23.96
CA THR A 412 18.95 1.55 -23.62
C THR A 412 18.24 1.00 -24.85
N TRP A 413 17.87 1.84 -25.82
CA TRP A 413 17.31 1.39 -27.09
C TRP A 413 18.28 0.50 -27.87
N ARG A 414 19.58 0.83 -27.85
CA ARG A 414 20.63 0.04 -28.50
C ARG A 414 20.86 -1.29 -27.78
N ARG A 415 20.80 -1.32 -26.44
CA ARG A 415 20.90 -2.56 -25.62
C ARG A 415 19.66 -3.44 -25.77
N ILE A 416 18.44 -2.88 -25.80
CA ILE A 416 17.19 -3.61 -26.02
C ILE A 416 17.20 -4.26 -27.41
N PHE A 417 17.58 -3.51 -28.45
CA PHE A 417 17.70 -4.05 -29.80
C PHE A 417 18.77 -5.14 -29.89
N HIS A 418 19.92 -4.94 -29.24
CA HIS A 418 20.98 -5.95 -29.20
C HIS A 418 20.55 -7.20 -28.41
N MET A 419 19.84 -7.07 -27.29
CA MET A 419 19.28 -8.22 -26.54
C MET A 419 18.21 -8.96 -27.34
N LEU A 420 17.25 -8.27 -27.94
CA LEU A 420 16.26 -8.89 -28.85
C LEU A 420 16.94 -9.62 -30.01
N TYR A 421 17.97 -9.02 -30.62
CA TYR A 421 18.72 -9.65 -31.70
C TYR A 421 19.55 -10.85 -31.22
N THR A 422 20.12 -10.81 -30.01
CA THR A 422 20.99 -11.89 -29.51
C THR A 422 20.17 -13.04 -28.91
N ASP A 423 19.15 -12.74 -28.12
CA ASP A 423 18.34 -13.72 -27.39
C ASP A 423 17.28 -14.38 -28.31
N CYS A 424 16.65 -13.62 -29.21
CA CYS A 424 15.59 -14.13 -30.09
C CYS A 424 16.12 -14.74 -31.39
N ILE A 425 17.20 -14.19 -31.98
CA ILE A 425 17.72 -14.65 -33.29
C ILE A 425 18.95 -15.55 -33.14
N ARG A 426 19.81 -15.35 -32.12
CA ARG A 426 21.11 -16.03 -32.05
C ARG A 426 21.18 -17.18 -31.03
N GLN A 427 20.45 -17.12 -29.93
CA GLN A 427 20.57 -18.10 -28.83
C GLN A 427 19.34 -18.94 -28.55
N CYS A 428 18.14 -18.60 -29.07
CA CYS A 428 16.89 -19.35 -28.83
C CYS A 428 16.68 -19.74 -27.35
N SER A 429 17.21 -18.92 -26.43
CA SER A 429 17.13 -19.16 -25.00
C SER A 429 15.79 -18.63 -24.51
N GLY A 430 14.99 -19.50 -23.89
CA GLY A 430 13.71 -19.06 -23.31
C GLY A 430 13.89 -17.96 -22.25
N PRO A 431 12.89 -17.07 -22.04
CA PRO A 431 12.93 -16.07 -21.00
C PRO A 431 13.40 -16.59 -19.62
N MET A 432 14.23 -15.83 -18.93
CA MET A 432 14.75 -16.21 -17.59
C MET A 432 13.63 -16.53 -16.58
N TYR A 433 12.48 -15.85 -16.66
CA TYR A 433 11.31 -16.07 -15.81
C TYR A 433 10.03 -16.21 -16.66
N MET A 434 9.70 -17.43 -17.11
CA MET A 434 8.50 -17.72 -17.92
C MET A 434 7.22 -17.14 -17.33
N ASP A 435 7.00 -17.35 -16.03
CA ASP A 435 5.74 -17.04 -15.38
C ASP A 435 5.48 -15.52 -15.34
N ARG A 436 6.53 -14.74 -15.08
CA ARG A 436 6.47 -13.28 -15.13
C ARG A 436 6.33 -12.77 -16.55
N MET A 437 7.04 -13.39 -17.50
CA MET A 437 6.96 -12.99 -18.92
C MET A 437 5.54 -13.16 -19.47
N VAL A 438 4.89 -14.30 -19.25
CA VAL A 438 3.52 -14.55 -19.74
C VAL A 438 2.54 -13.51 -19.20
N LEU A 439 2.62 -13.21 -17.89
CA LEU A 439 1.73 -12.25 -17.25
C LEU A 439 1.99 -10.81 -17.72
N LEU A 440 3.25 -10.42 -17.92
CA LEU A 440 3.61 -9.11 -18.46
C LEU A 440 3.18 -8.95 -19.92
N VAL A 441 3.31 -10.00 -20.75
CA VAL A 441 2.81 -9.99 -22.13
C VAL A 441 1.30 -9.79 -22.14
N MET A 442 0.55 -10.52 -21.30
CA MET A 442 -0.89 -10.30 -21.14
C MET A 442 -1.20 -8.86 -20.71
N GLY A 443 -0.47 -8.32 -19.74
CA GLY A 443 -0.64 -6.93 -19.31
C GLY A 443 -0.39 -5.91 -20.42
N ASN A 444 0.63 -6.12 -21.25
CA ASN A 444 0.90 -5.25 -22.41
C ASN A 444 -0.20 -5.36 -23.46
N LEU A 445 -0.69 -6.57 -23.77
CA LEU A 445 -1.80 -6.75 -24.73
C LEU A 445 -3.06 -5.99 -24.29
N ILE A 446 -3.37 -6.00 -23.00
CA ILE A 446 -4.53 -5.26 -22.47
C ILE A 446 -4.29 -3.74 -22.57
N ASN A 447 -3.10 -3.25 -22.21
CA ASN A 447 -2.78 -1.82 -22.37
C ASN A 447 -2.79 -1.37 -23.84
N TRP A 448 -2.28 -2.18 -24.76
CA TRP A 448 -2.35 -1.88 -26.19
C TRP A 448 -3.79 -1.87 -26.71
N SER A 449 -4.64 -2.73 -26.17
CA SER A 449 -6.08 -2.73 -26.46
C SER A 449 -6.76 -1.45 -25.97
N LEU A 450 -6.41 -0.98 -24.76
CA LEU A 450 -6.88 0.31 -24.23
C LEU A 450 -6.39 1.49 -25.07
N ALA A 451 -5.13 1.48 -25.49
CA ALA A 451 -4.57 2.50 -26.38
C ALA A 451 -5.30 2.56 -27.72
N ALA A 452 -5.55 1.39 -28.33
CA ALA A 452 -6.30 1.28 -29.57
C ALA A 452 -7.74 1.78 -29.41
N TYR A 453 -8.41 1.42 -28.30
CA TYR A 453 -9.73 1.94 -27.97
C TYR A 453 -9.75 3.47 -27.87
N GLY A 454 -8.78 4.06 -27.17
CA GLY A 454 -8.64 5.51 -27.06
C GLY A 454 -8.46 6.19 -28.42
N LEU A 455 -7.62 5.62 -29.29
CA LEU A 455 -7.36 6.17 -30.62
C LEU A 455 -8.58 6.11 -31.56
N ILE A 456 -9.39 5.06 -31.45
CA ILE A 456 -10.59 4.84 -32.29
C ILE A 456 -11.77 5.68 -31.77
N MET A 457 -12.14 5.48 -30.50
CA MET A 457 -13.37 6.06 -29.94
C MET A 457 -13.20 7.52 -29.51
N ARG A 458 -11.98 7.94 -29.12
CA ARG A 458 -11.64 9.32 -28.72
C ARG A 458 -12.67 9.89 -27.71
N PRO A 459 -12.83 9.26 -26.52
CA PRO A 459 -13.82 9.68 -25.55
C PRO A 459 -13.61 11.14 -25.13
N ASN A 460 -14.72 11.88 -25.00
CA ASN A 460 -14.68 13.29 -24.59
C ASN A 460 -14.19 13.46 -23.14
N ASP A 461 -14.45 12.48 -22.28
CA ASP A 461 -13.91 12.44 -20.92
C ASP A 461 -12.58 11.68 -20.90
N PHE A 462 -11.52 12.43 -21.19
CA PHE A 462 -10.16 11.94 -21.16
C PHE A 462 -9.72 11.53 -19.74
N ALA A 463 -10.22 12.18 -18.69
CA ALA A 463 -9.77 11.88 -17.33
C ALA A 463 -10.30 10.51 -16.87
N SER A 464 -11.59 10.23 -17.10
CA SER A 464 -12.15 8.90 -16.82
C SER A 464 -11.49 7.79 -17.66
N TYR A 465 -11.12 8.10 -18.91
CA TYR A 465 -10.33 7.18 -19.74
C TYR A 465 -8.94 6.89 -19.15
N LEU A 466 -8.21 7.92 -18.71
CA LEU A 466 -6.91 7.76 -18.06
C LEU A 466 -7.03 7.03 -16.71
N LEU A 467 -8.12 7.25 -15.98
CA LEU A 467 -8.41 6.56 -14.73
C LEU A 467 -8.67 5.08 -14.97
N ALA A 468 -9.43 4.75 -16.02
CA ALA A 468 -9.68 3.37 -16.42
C ALA A 468 -8.37 2.62 -16.74
N ILE A 469 -7.40 3.28 -17.39
CA ILE A 469 -6.04 2.73 -17.60
C ILE A 469 -5.36 2.44 -16.25
N GLY A 470 -5.40 3.38 -15.32
CA GLY A 470 -4.79 3.24 -14.00
C GLY A 470 -5.41 2.09 -13.18
N ILE A 471 -6.74 2.02 -13.13
CA ILE A 471 -7.49 0.97 -12.42
C ILE A 471 -7.26 -0.38 -13.07
N CYS A 472 -7.31 -0.48 -14.40
CA CYS A 472 -7.05 -1.73 -15.12
C CYS A 472 -5.65 -2.27 -14.79
N ASN A 473 -4.62 -1.40 -14.83
CA ASN A 473 -3.26 -1.78 -14.45
C ASN A 473 -3.14 -2.18 -12.97
N LEU A 474 -3.84 -1.48 -12.06
CA LEU A 474 -3.88 -1.86 -10.66
C LEU A 474 -4.50 -3.25 -10.46
N LEU A 475 -5.62 -3.55 -11.12
CA LEU A 475 -6.29 -4.86 -11.05
C LEU A 475 -5.44 -5.96 -11.68
N LEU A 476 -4.79 -5.70 -12.81
CA LEU A 476 -3.86 -6.64 -13.43
C LEU A 476 -2.68 -6.94 -12.50
N TYR A 477 -2.13 -5.92 -11.85
CA TYR A 477 -1.03 -6.11 -10.93
C TYR A 477 -1.46 -6.82 -9.65
N PHE A 478 -2.66 -6.55 -9.14
CA PHE A 478 -3.25 -7.29 -8.03
C PHE A 478 -3.49 -8.77 -8.37
N ALA A 479 -4.02 -9.07 -9.56
CA ALA A 479 -4.19 -10.44 -10.05
C ALA A 479 -2.83 -11.14 -10.22
N PHE A 480 -1.85 -10.46 -10.81
CA PHE A 480 -0.47 -10.93 -10.90
C PHE A 480 0.08 -11.31 -9.51
N TYR A 481 -0.13 -10.44 -8.52
CA TYR A 481 0.31 -10.67 -7.16
C TYR A 481 -0.31 -11.94 -6.56
N ILE A 482 -1.62 -12.11 -6.68
CA ILE A 482 -2.32 -13.31 -6.17
C ILE A 482 -1.83 -14.58 -6.88
N ILE A 483 -1.71 -14.55 -8.21
CA ILE A 483 -1.25 -15.71 -8.99
C ILE A 483 0.16 -16.12 -8.55
N MET A 484 1.09 -15.17 -8.44
CA MET A 484 2.46 -15.45 -8.03
C MET A 484 2.54 -15.92 -6.57
N LYS A 485 1.71 -15.37 -5.68
CA LYS A 485 1.57 -15.82 -4.29
C LYS A 485 1.18 -17.30 -4.24
N LEU A 486 0.11 -17.69 -4.95
CA LEU A 486 -0.35 -19.07 -5.01
C LEU A 486 0.67 -20.03 -5.65
N ARG A 487 1.36 -19.61 -6.71
CA ARG A 487 2.40 -20.42 -7.37
C ARG A 487 3.66 -20.59 -6.53
N SER A 488 3.94 -19.65 -5.63
CA SER A 488 5.06 -19.74 -4.68
C SER A 488 4.76 -20.67 -3.49
N GLY A 489 3.57 -21.30 -3.45
CA GLY A 489 3.16 -22.19 -2.38
C GLY A 489 2.63 -21.48 -1.13
N GLU A 490 2.42 -20.16 -1.19
CA GLU A 490 1.83 -19.38 -0.11
C GLU A 490 0.30 -19.52 -0.10
N ARG A 491 -0.33 -19.39 1.07
CA ARG A 491 -1.77 -19.62 1.24
C ARG A 491 -2.49 -18.32 1.55
N LEU A 492 -3.66 -18.13 0.96
CA LEU A 492 -4.56 -17.06 1.38
C LEU A 492 -5.30 -17.49 2.65
N LEU A 493 -5.23 -16.70 3.72
CA LEU A 493 -6.06 -16.96 4.89
C LEU A 493 -7.54 -16.90 4.52
N PRO A 494 -8.39 -17.72 5.17
CA PRO A 494 -9.84 -17.66 4.98
C PRO A 494 -10.42 -16.26 5.21
N VAL A 495 -9.87 -15.50 6.17
CA VAL A 495 -10.28 -14.10 6.44
C VAL A 495 -9.98 -13.20 5.24
N SER A 496 -8.77 -13.28 4.69
CA SER A 496 -8.38 -12.49 3.52
C SER A 496 -9.18 -12.89 2.28
N LEU A 497 -9.48 -14.18 2.09
CA LEU A 497 -10.32 -14.68 1.01
C LEU A 497 -11.76 -14.17 1.13
N LEU A 498 -12.35 -14.24 2.33
CA LEU A 498 -13.69 -13.71 2.60
C LEU A 498 -13.74 -12.20 2.31
N CYS A 499 -12.71 -11.46 2.69
CA CYS A 499 -12.59 -10.03 2.42
C CYS A 499 -12.52 -9.76 0.91
N ILE A 500 -11.72 -10.52 0.14
CA ILE A 500 -11.65 -10.41 -1.32
C ILE A 500 -13.02 -10.65 -1.95
N VAL A 501 -13.69 -11.74 -1.61
CA VAL A 501 -15.01 -12.08 -2.18
C VAL A 501 -16.04 -11.00 -1.85
N PHE A 502 -16.12 -10.59 -0.58
CA PHE A 502 -17.01 -9.51 -0.15
C PHE A 502 -16.74 -8.22 -0.93
N THR A 503 -15.49 -7.77 -1.00
CA THR A 503 -15.10 -6.57 -1.73
C THR A 503 -15.41 -6.67 -3.23
N SER A 504 -15.18 -7.82 -3.87
CA SER A 504 -15.52 -8.03 -5.28
C SER A 504 -17.03 -7.94 -5.54
N VAL A 505 -17.86 -8.49 -4.65
CA VAL A 505 -19.33 -8.38 -4.76
C VAL A 505 -19.77 -6.93 -4.63
N VAL A 506 -19.27 -6.21 -3.63
CA VAL A 506 -19.63 -4.80 -3.42
C VAL A 506 -19.18 -3.93 -4.59
N TRP A 507 -17.99 -4.16 -5.15
CA TRP A 507 -17.54 -3.50 -6.38
C TRP A 507 -18.45 -3.78 -7.57
N GLY A 508 -18.85 -5.03 -7.77
CA GLY A 508 -19.79 -5.41 -8.83
C GLY A 508 -21.11 -4.64 -8.72
N SER A 509 -21.66 -4.55 -7.50
CA SER A 509 -22.84 -3.74 -7.23
C SER A 509 -22.60 -2.24 -7.46
N ALA A 510 -21.46 -1.70 -7.03
CA ALA A 510 -21.12 -0.29 -7.24
C ALA A 510 -21.03 0.05 -8.74
N LEU A 511 -20.39 -0.80 -9.54
CA LEU A 511 -20.25 -0.59 -10.98
C LEU A 511 -21.61 -0.63 -11.69
N PHE A 512 -22.56 -1.44 -11.22
CA PHE A 512 -23.93 -1.44 -11.78
C PHE A 512 -24.59 -0.06 -11.66
N PHE A 513 -24.48 0.60 -10.50
CA PHE A 513 -25.03 1.94 -10.29
C PHE A 513 -24.22 3.02 -11.03
N PHE A 514 -22.90 2.89 -11.10
CA PHE A 514 -22.03 3.81 -11.84
C PHE A 514 -22.44 3.96 -13.32
N PHE A 515 -22.85 2.87 -13.97
CA PHE A 515 -23.23 2.89 -15.39
C PHE A 515 -24.67 3.40 -15.66
N GLN A 516 -25.45 3.79 -14.65
CA GLN A 516 -26.81 4.30 -14.86
C GLN A 516 -26.85 5.71 -15.48
N GLY A 517 -25.81 6.53 -15.29
CA GLY A 517 -25.60 7.79 -16.01
C GLY A 517 -26.72 8.84 -15.86
N LEU A 518 -26.94 9.32 -14.63
CA LEU A 518 -28.03 10.27 -14.30
C LEU A 518 -27.79 11.73 -14.73
N SER A 519 -26.55 12.16 -14.84
CA SER A 519 -26.19 13.50 -15.33
C SER A 519 -24.88 13.47 -16.11
N THR A 520 -24.69 14.41 -17.04
CA THR A 520 -23.45 14.50 -17.81
C THR A 520 -23.12 15.93 -18.22
N TRP A 521 -21.94 16.39 -17.84
CA TRP A 521 -21.38 17.68 -18.27
C TRP A 521 -20.84 17.64 -19.70
N GLN A 522 -20.80 16.46 -20.35
CA GLN A 522 -20.29 16.30 -21.72
C GLN A 522 -21.26 16.83 -22.78
N LYS A 523 -22.54 16.95 -22.42
CA LYS A 523 -23.64 17.40 -23.27
C LYS A 523 -24.15 18.77 -22.83
N THR A 524 -25.10 19.34 -23.55
CA THR A 524 -25.75 20.59 -23.12
C THR A 524 -26.57 20.37 -21.83
N PRO A 525 -26.84 21.42 -21.02
CA PRO A 525 -27.66 21.31 -19.82
C PRO A 525 -29.05 20.72 -20.11
N ALA A 526 -29.65 21.07 -21.25
CA ALA A 526 -30.94 20.55 -21.69
C ALA A 526 -30.89 19.03 -21.96
N GLU A 527 -29.87 18.56 -22.70
CA GLU A 527 -29.69 17.13 -22.96
C GLU A 527 -29.34 16.33 -21.69
N SER A 528 -28.60 16.93 -20.75
CA SER A 528 -28.34 16.28 -19.45
C SER A 528 -29.62 16.09 -18.65
N ARG A 529 -30.58 17.03 -18.73
CA ARG A 529 -31.84 16.95 -17.98
C ARG A 529 -32.75 15.83 -18.44
N GLU A 530 -32.63 15.36 -19.68
CA GLU A 530 -33.38 14.20 -20.19
C GLU A 530 -33.01 12.90 -19.47
N HIS A 531 -31.81 12.85 -18.87
CA HIS A 531 -31.34 11.68 -18.12
C HIS A 531 -31.75 11.70 -16.64
N ASN A 532 -32.33 12.80 -16.14
CA ASN A 532 -32.71 12.93 -14.73
C ASN A 532 -33.76 11.88 -14.36
N ARG A 533 -33.61 11.28 -13.17
CA ARG A 533 -34.55 10.30 -12.61
C ARG A 533 -34.88 10.65 -11.17
N GLY A 534 -36.07 10.24 -10.72
CA GLY A 534 -36.47 10.40 -9.32
C GLY A 534 -35.57 9.62 -8.36
N CYS A 535 -35.61 9.99 -7.08
CA CYS A 535 -34.86 9.30 -6.03
C CYS A 535 -35.28 7.83 -5.90
N VAL A 536 -34.33 6.95 -5.61
CA VAL A 536 -34.53 5.51 -5.51
C VAL A 536 -34.55 5.05 -4.06
N LEU A 537 -33.62 5.53 -3.24
CA LEU A 537 -33.43 5.07 -1.86
C LEU A 537 -33.96 6.11 -0.87
N LEU A 538 -34.92 5.69 -0.03
CA LEU A 538 -35.59 6.52 1.00
C LEU A 538 -36.27 7.79 0.46
N GLY A 539 -36.48 7.88 -0.85
CA GLY A 539 -36.95 9.12 -1.49
C GLY A 539 -35.98 10.29 -1.34
N PHE A 540 -34.69 10.01 -1.04
CA PHE A 540 -33.68 11.03 -0.74
C PHE A 540 -32.37 10.85 -1.54
N PHE A 541 -32.02 9.62 -1.91
CA PHE A 541 -30.79 9.31 -2.63
C PHE A 541 -31.11 8.75 -4.03
N ASP A 542 -30.32 9.15 -5.03
CA ASP A 542 -30.39 8.62 -6.40
C ASP A 542 -29.41 7.46 -6.64
N ASP A 543 -29.38 6.93 -7.87
CA ASP A 543 -28.47 5.83 -8.25
C ASP A 543 -26.99 6.23 -8.04
N HIS A 544 -26.63 7.49 -8.25
CA HIS A 544 -25.26 7.99 -8.12
C HIS A 544 -24.84 8.11 -6.65
N ASP A 545 -25.76 8.52 -5.78
CA ASP A 545 -25.56 8.50 -4.33
C ASP A 545 -25.37 7.07 -3.80
N VAL A 546 -26.15 6.11 -4.31
CA VAL A 546 -25.98 4.69 -3.96
C VAL A 546 -24.63 4.16 -4.45
N TRP A 547 -24.17 4.60 -5.63
CA TRP A 547 -22.82 4.30 -6.09
C TRP A 547 -21.77 4.78 -5.06
N HIS A 548 -21.83 6.02 -4.58
CA HIS A 548 -20.91 6.55 -3.56
C HIS A 548 -20.90 5.74 -2.26
N PHE A 549 -22.06 5.28 -1.80
CA PHE A 549 -22.13 4.39 -0.65
C PHE A 549 -21.42 3.05 -0.90
N LEU A 550 -21.68 2.41 -2.03
CA LEU A 550 -21.11 1.10 -2.33
C LEU A 550 -19.61 1.20 -2.65
N SER A 551 -19.18 2.19 -3.42
CA SER A 551 -17.78 2.40 -3.77
C SER A 551 -16.94 2.77 -2.54
N SER A 552 -17.45 3.56 -1.59
CA SER A 552 -16.72 3.84 -0.34
C SER A 552 -16.49 2.58 0.51
N ILE A 553 -17.50 1.71 0.63
CA ILE A 553 -17.39 0.39 1.28
C ILE A 553 -16.41 -0.51 0.51
N ALA A 554 -16.48 -0.51 -0.82
CA ALA A 554 -15.62 -1.33 -1.66
C ALA A 554 -14.15 -0.88 -1.59
N MET A 555 -13.88 0.43 -1.57
CA MET A 555 -12.54 1.01 -1.42
C MET A 555 -11.94 0.70 -0.06
N PHE A 556 -12.72 0.86 1.01
CA PHE A 556 -12.32 0.43 2.36
C PHE A 556 -11.99 -1.07 2.40
N GLY A 557 -12.84 -1.90 1.79
CA GLY A 557 -12.60 -3.32 1.62
C GLY A 557 -11.31 -3.63 0.86
N SER A 558 -11.05 -2.96 -0.26
CA SER A 558 -9.80 -3.08 -1.02
C SER A 558 -8.57 -2.76 -0.17
N PHE A 559 -8.64 -1.74 0.69
CA PHE A 559 -7.54 -1.40 1.59
C PHE A 559 -7.34 -2.46 2.68
N LEU A 560 -8.43 -3.04 3.22
CA LEU A 560 -8.35 -4.16 4.15
C LEU A 560 -7.79 -5.42 3.49
N VAL A 561 -8.14 -5.71 2.24
CA VAL A 561 -7.52 -6.78 1.44
C VAL A 561 -6.02 -6.54 1.34
N LEU A 562 -5.59 -5.33 0.94
CA LEU A 562 -4.16 -4.99 0.88
C LEU A 562 -3.47 -5.10 2.24
N LEU A 563 -4.16 -4.81 3.34
CA LEU A 563 -3.62 -4.92 4.69
C LEU A 563 -3.44 -6.38 5.14
N THR A 564 -4.37 -7.27 4.79
CA THR A 564 -4.46 -8.66 5.31
C THR A 564 -3.95 -9.73 4.36
N LEU A 565 -3.64 -9.38 3.10
CA LEU A 565 -3.24 -10.34 2.06
C LEU A 565 -2.03 -11.21 2.43
N ASP A 566 -1.11 -10.70 3.25
CA ASP A 566 0.15 -11.35 3.60
C ASP A 566 0.27 -11.66 5.10
N ASP A 567 -0.85 -11.66 5.83
CA ASP A 567 -0.87 -12.03 7.25
C ASP A 567 -0.51 -13.53 7.47
N ASP A 568 -0.47 -14.36 6.41
CA ASP A 568 0.00 -15.77 6.47
C ASP A 568 1.50 -15.88 6.70
N LEU A 569 2.24 -14.85 6.29
CA LEU A 569 3.69 -14.83 6.34
C LEU A 569 4.25 -14.33 7.67
N ASP A 570 3.41 -13.84 8.60
CA ASP A 570 3.87 -13.20 9.83
C ASP A 570 4.74 -14.11 10.72
N CYS A 571 4.62 -15.44 10.59
CA CYS A 571 5.45 -16.42 11.31
C CYS A 571 6.55 -17.07 10.44
N VAL A 572 6.65 -16.70 9.16
CA VAL A 572 7.61 -17.26 8.20
C VAL A 572 8.88 -16.41 8.19
N GLN A 573 10.06 -17.04 8.28
CA GLN A 573 11.33 -16.32 8.20
C GLN A 573 11.52 -15.68 6.81
N ARG A 574 12.10 -14.48 6.77
CA ARG A 574 12.23 -13.67 5.54
C ARG A 574 13.08 -14.29 4.44
N ASP A 575 13.97 -15.22 4.79
CA ASP A 575 14.81 -15.97 3.86
C ASP A 575 14.03 -17.01 3.05
N LYS A 576 12.80 -17.35 3.49
CA LYS A 576 11.91 -18.31 2.82
C LYS A 576 10.80 -17.64 2.02
N ILE A 577 10.71 -16.33 2.04
CA ILE A 577 9.68 -15.55 1.34
C ILE A 577 10.25 -15.10 0.00
N TYR A 578 9.71 -15.61 -1.11
CA TYR A 578 10.16 -15.25 -2.45
C TYR A 578 9.68 -13.85 -2.87
N VAL A 579 10.53 -13.18 -3.64
CA VAL A 579 10.24 -11.89 -4.31
C VAL A 579 9.81 -12.19 -5.75
N PHE A 580 8.73 -11.55 -6.21
CA PHE A 580 8.21 -11.73 -7.56
C PHE A 580 7.78 -10.47 -8.27
#